data_AF-A0A7C6CMS7-F1
#
_entry.id   AF-A0A7C6CMS7-F1
#
_cell.length_a   1.000
_cell.length_b   1.000
_cell.length_c   1.000
_cell.angle_alpha   90.00
_cell.angle_beta   90.00
_cell.angle_gamma   90.00
#
_symmetry.space_group_name_H-M   'P 1'
#
loop_
_entity.id
_entity.type
_entity.pdbx_description
1 polymer ?
#
loop_
_entity_poly.entity_id
_entity_poly.type
_entity_poly.pdbx_seq_one_letter_code
_entity_poly.pdbx_strand_id
1 'polypeptide(L)'
;MNGKRKQEVITFKVDEALSAALAGIPNRSEFIRTAILTALKAACPLCRGTGILTPEQQKHWQEFTQHHTIAKCEECHSFHLVCTAAHHED
;
A
#
# COMPACT_ATOMS: atom_id res chain seq x y z
N MET A 1 18.05 -4.89 24.97
CA MET A 1 17.74 -6.25 24.50
C MET A 1 17.17 -6.15 23.09
N ASN A 2 17.96 -6.52 22.07
CA ASN A 2 17.59 -6.33 20.66
C ASN A 2 16.72 -7.51 20.21
N GLY A 3 15.40 -7.40 20.39
CA GLY A 3 14.46 -8.43 19.96
C GLY A 3 14.50 -8.57 18.44
N LYS A 4 15.02 -9.69 17.93
CA LYS A 4 14.90 -10.05 16.51
C LYS A 4 13.43 -10.00 16.13
N ARG A 5 13.03 -9.02 15.31
CA ARG A 5 11.68 -8.93 14.74
C ARG A 5 11.37 -10.26 14.08
N LYS A 6 10.34 -10.96 14.55
CA LYS A 6 9.88 -12.23 13.94
C LYS A 6 9.60 -11.95 12.47
N GLN A 7 10.27 -12.66 11.58
CA GLN A 7 9.95 -12.62 10.17
C GLN A 7 8.63 -13.36 9.99
N GLU A 8 7.60 -12.64 9.55
CA GLU A 8 6.33 -13.22 9.14
C GLU A 8 6.50 -13.84 7.75
N VAL A 9 6.15 -15.12 7.61
CA VAL A 9 6.23 -15.85 6.36
C VAL A 9 4.83 -15.95 5.77
N ILE A 10 4.64 -15.36 4.59
CA ILE A 10 3.39 -15.44 3.83
C ILE A 10 3.63 -16.35 2.63
N THR A 11 2.88 -17.45 2.56
CA THR A 11 2.88 -18.36 1.40
C THR A 11 1.59 -18.16 0.63
N PHE A 12 1.68 -17.87 -0.66
CA PHE A 12 0.52 -17.84 -1.55
C PHE A 12 0.74 -18.78 -2.72
N LYS A 13 -0.36 -19.38 -3.18
CA LYS A 13 -0.37 -20.21 -4.37
C LYS A 13 -0.42 -19.31 -5.59
N VAL A 14 0.29 -19.70 -6.64
CA VAL A 14 0.29 -19.00 -7.93
C VAL A 14 -0.26 -19.93 -9.00
N ASP A 15 -0.87 -19.35 -10.03
CA ASP A 15 -1.25 -20.10 -11.22
C ASP A 15 -0.03 -20.43 -12.07
N GLU A 16 -0.27 -21.24 -13.11
CA GLU A 16 0.78 -21.68 -14.03
C GLU A 16 1.41 -20.51 -14.80
N ALA A 17 0.59 -19.51 -15.18
CA ALA A 17 1.06 -18.34 -15.92
C ALA A 17 2.07 -17.52 -15.11
N LEU A 18 1.77 -17.22 -13.85
CA LEU A 18 2.68 -16.49 -12.96
C LEU A 18 3.90 -17.34 -12.59
N SER A 19 3.73 -18.65 -12.39
CA SER A 19 4.86 -19.57 -12.15
C SER A 19 5.87 -19.55 -13.30
N ALA A 20 5.37 -19.63 -14.54
CA ALA A 20 6.19 -19.56 -15.75
C ALA A 20 6.86 -18.20 -15.92
N ALA A 21 6.15 -17.09 -15.66
CA ALA A 21 6.71 -15.74 -15.73
C ALA A 21 7.85 -15.51 -14.72
N LEU A 22 7.83 -16.21 -13.58
CA LEU A 22 8.88 -16.17 -12.57
C LEU A 22 10.03 -17.15 -12.84
N ALA A 23 9.89 -18.04 -13.85
CA ALA A 23 10.93 -18.98 -14.23
C ALA A 23 12.12 -18.23 -14.86
N GLY A 24 13.31 -18.40 -14.27
CA GLY A 24 14.54 -17.70 -14.69
C GLY A 24 14.93 -16.52 -13.80
N ILE A 25 14.06 -16.07 -12.89
CA ILE A 25 14.44 -15.06 -11.88
C ILE A 25 15.30 -15.76 -10.81
N PRO A 26 16.57 -15.34 -10.58
CA PRO A 26 17.48 -16.02 -9.67
C PRO A 26 16.98 -16.01 -8.22
N ASN A 27 16.41 -14.88 -7.78
CA ASN A 27 15.83 -14.71 -6.44
C ASN A 27 14.37 -14.25 -6.54
N ARG A 28 13.46 -15.21 -6.72
CA ARG A 28 12.02 -14.95 -6.88
C ARG A 28 11.44 -14.21 -5.66
N SER A 29 11.86 -14.57 -4.45
CA SER A 29 11.34 -13.96 -3.22
C SER A 29 11.69 -12.48 -3.12
N GLU A 30 12.92 -12.09 -3.44
CA GLU A 30 13.33 -10.69 -3.46
C GLU A 30 12.64 -9.89 -4.56
N PHE A 31 12.50 -10.49 -5.75
CA PHE A 31 11.77 -9.88 -6.86
C PHE A 31 10.30 -9.61 -6.48
N ILE A 32 9.60 -10.64 -5.97
CA ILE A 32 8.20 -10.52 -5.54
C ILE A 32 8.06 -9.48 -4.42
N ARG A 33 8.95 -9.49 -3.43
CA ARG A 33 8.93 -8.50 -2.33
C ARG A 33 9.06 -7.08 -2.88
N THR A 34 10.01 -6.86 -3.79
CA THR A 34 10.25 -5.54 -4.38
C THR A 34 9.07 -5.08 -5.25
N ALA A 35 8.49 -5.98 -6.04
CA ALA A 35 7.32 -5.72 -6.86
C ALA A 35 6.11 -5.33 -5.99
N ILE A 36 5.82 -6.10 -4.92
CA ILE A 36 4.72 -5.81 -4.00
C ILE A 36 4.93 -4.46 -3.29
N LEU A 37 6.13 -4.20 -2.75
CA LEU A 37 6.42 -2.92 -2.09
C LEU A 37 6.28 -1.73 -3.05
N THR A 38 6.66 -1.91 -4.31
CA THR A 38 6.54 -0.86 -5.33
C THR A 38 5.07 -0.64 -5.69
N ALA A 39 4.29 -1.70 -5.91
CA ALA A 39 2.87 -1.60 -6.18
C ALA A 39 2.11 -0.92 -5.02
N LEU A 40 2.46 -1.25 -3.77
CA LEU A 40 1.85 -0.65 -2.59
C LEU A 40 2.14 0.86 -2.45
N LYS A 41 3.25 1.37 -2.98
CA LYS A 41 3.54 2.81 -2.99
C LYS A 41 2.58 3.59 -3.90
N ALA A 42 2.17 2.99 -5.02
CA ALA A 42 1.27 3.60 -6.00
C ALA A 42 -0.20 3.22 -5.77
N ALA A 43 -0.48 2.31 -4.84
CA ALA A 43 -1.82 1.86 -4.51
C ALA A 43 -2.69 3.03 -4.03
N CYS A 44 -3.91 3.13 -4.56
CA CYS A 44 -4.88 4.09 -4.04
C CYS A 44 -5.25 3.69 -2.60
N PRO A 45 -5.06 4.57 -1.62
CA PRO A 45 -5.17 4.22 -0.21
C PRO A 45 -6.62 4.18 0.29
N LEU A 46 -7.57 4.75 -0.47
CA LEU A 46 -9.01 4.63 -0.20
C LEU A 46 -9.55 3.26 -0.59
N CYS A 47 -9.23 2.79 -1.80
CA CYS A 47 -9.67 1.47 -2.27
C CYS A 47 -8.69 0.33 -1.93
N ARG A 48 -7.62 0.63 -1.18
CA ARG A 48 -6.63 -0.33 -0.67
C ARG A 48 -5.92 -1.12 -1.78
N GLY A 49 -5.62 -0.45 -2.90
CA GLY A 49 -4.86 -1.03 -4.00
C GLY A 49 -5.66 -1.73 -5.09
N THR A 50 -7.00 -1.71 -5.03
CA THR A 50 -7.85 -2.09 -6.19
C THR A 50 -7.65 -1.14 -7.38
N GLY A 51 -7.26 0.11 -7.09
CA GLY A 51 -6.88 1.13 -8.06
C GLY A 51 -5.45 1.62 -7.81
N ILE A 52 -4.88 2.25 -8.84
CA ILE A 52 -3.52 2.79 -8.82
C ILE A 52 -3.60 4.29 -9.09
N LEU A 53 -2.86 5.08 -8.32
CA LEU A 53 -2.70 6.51 -8.57
C LEU A 53 -1.69 6.70 -9.70
N THR A 54 -2.01 7.55 -10.68
CA THR A 54 -1.01 8.02 -11.66
C THR A 54 0.09 8.81 -10.96
N PRO A 55 1.27 9.01 -11.58
CA PRO A 55 2.35 9.77 -10.95
C PRO A 55 1.93 11.18 -10.50
N GLU A 56 1.13 11.90 -11.30
CA GLU A 56 0.62 13.22 -10.93
C GLU A 56 -0.40 13.15 -9.79
N GLN A 57 -1.32 12.16 -9.81
CA GLN A 57 -2.23 11.93 -8.69
C GLN A 57 -1.49 11.59 -7.39
N GLN A 58 -0.39 10.84 -7.48
CA GLN A 58 0.43 10.48 -6.34
C GLN A 58 1.10 11.72 -5.72
N LYS A 59 1.58 12.67 -6.53
CA LYS A 59 2.12 13.95 -6.04
C LYS A 59 1.04 14.74 -5.29
N HIS A 60 -0.11 14.95 -5.91
CA HIS A 60 -1.22 15.64 -5.27
C HIS A 60 -1.69 14.94 -3.99
N TRP A 61 -1.69 13.61 -4.00
CA TRP A 61 -2.01 12.81 -2.82
C TRP A 61 -0.99 13.01 -1.68
N GLN A 62 0.30 13.08 -1.99
CA GLN A 62 1.35 13.35 -0.99
C GLN A 62 1.20 14.74 -0.38
N GLU A 63 0.82 15.75 -1.15
CA GLU A 63 0.53 17.10 -0.66
C GLU A 63 -0.73 17.10 0.22
N PHE A 64 -1.81 16.46 -0.25
CA PHE A 64 -3.08 16.38 0.46
C PHE A 64 -2.94 15.71 1.83
N THR A 65 -2.15 14.63 1.91
CA THR A 65 -1.95 13.86 3.14
C THR A 65 -1.04 14.51 4.19
N GLN A 66 -0.49 15.70 3.90
CA GLN A 66 0.19 16.50 4.92
C GLN A 66 -0.78 17.03 5.98
N HIS A 67 -2.04 17.25 5.60
CA HIS A 67 -3.09 17.80 6.47
C HIS A 67 -4.34 16.91 6.53
N HIS A 68 -4.29 15.74 5.91
CA HIS A 68 -5.39 14.78 5.89
C HIS A 68 -4.89 13.37 6.13
N THR A 69 -5.67 12.59 6.87
CA THR A 69 -5.36 11.18 7.16
C THR A 69 -6.49 10.28 6.67
N ILE A 70 -6.22 8.98 6.59
CA ILE A 70 -7.25 7.97 6.35
C ILE A 70 -7.55 7.26 7.65
N ALA A 71 -8.82 7.23 8.03
CA ALA A 71 -9.33 6.48 9.17
C ALA A 71 -10.31 5.41 8.69
N LYS A 72 -10.45 4.35 9.49
CA LYS A 72 -11.49 3.33 9.29
C LYS A 72 -12.68 3.70 10.18
N CYS A 73 -13.86 3.85 9.58
CA CYS A 73 -15.09 4.11 10.33
C CYS A 73 -15.43 2.92 11.24
N GLU A 74 -15.84 3.18 12.47
CA GLU A 74 -16.18 2.13 13.44
C GLU A 74 -17.55 1.49 13.16
N GLU A 75 -18.46 2.22 12.52
CA GLU A 75 -19.81 1.74 12.23
C GLU A 75 -19.86 0.91 10.94
N CYS A 76 -19.45 1.51 9.81
CA CYS A 76 -19.57 0.90 8.49
C CYS A 76 -18.28 0.21 8.01
N HIS A 77 -17.18 0.28 8.78
CA HIS A 77 -15.88 -0.31 8.46
C HIS A 77 -15.22 0.19 7.16
N SER A 78 -15.81 1.21 6.52
CA SER A 78 -15.27 1.84 5.32
C SER A 78 -14.15 2.82 5.69
N PHE A 79 -13.19 2.97 4.78
CA PHE A 79 -12.15 3.98 4.91
C PHE A 79 -12.65 5.35 4.47
N HIS A 80 -12.35 6.39 5.25
CA HIS A 80 -12.70 7.76 4.93
C HIS A 80 -11.53 8.71 5.19
N LEU A 81 -11.59 9.87 4.56
CA LEU A 81 -10.65 10.97 4.76
C LEU A 81 -11.01 11.74 6.04
N VAL A 82 -9.99 12.15 6.78
CA VAL A 82 -10.11 12.98 7.98
C VAL A 82 -9.22 14.19 7.79
N CYS A 83 -9.81 15.39 7.80
CA CYS A 83 -9.05 16.64 7.84
C CYS A 83 -8.46 16.84 9.23
N THR A 84 -7.16 17.13 9.29
CA THR A 84 -6.43 17.42 10.54
C THR A 84 -5.93 18.86 10.59
N ALA A 85 -6.29 19.70 9.60
CA ALA A 85 -6.02 21.13 9.68
C ALA A 85 -6.82 21.72 10.84
N ALA A 86 -6.16 22.51 11.69
CA ALA A 86 -6.86 23.26 12.72
C ALA A 86 -7.87 24.18 12.04
N HIS A 87 -9.15 24.08 12.41
CA HIS A 87 -10.18 25.00 11.93
C HIS A 87 -9.75 26.43 12.29
N HIS A 88 -9.38 27.21 11.28
CA HIS A 88 -9.26 28.65 11.42
C HIS A 88 -10.67 29.19 11.21
N GLU A 89 -11.35 29.54 12.31
CA GLU A 89 -12.55 30.37 12.25
C GLU A 89 -12.09 31.79 11.90
N ASP A 90 -12.48 32.28 10.72
CA ASP A 90 -12.40 33.70 10.36
C ASP A 90 -13.72 34.41 10.72
#